data_AF-A0A819NS25-F1
#
_entry.id   AF-A0A819NS25-F1
#
_cell.length_a   1.000
_cell.length_b   1.000
_cell.length_c   1.000
_cell.angle_alpha   90.00
_cell.angle_beta   90.00
_cell.angle_gamma   90.00
#
_symmetry.space_group_name_H-M   'P 1'
#
loop_
_entity.id
_entity.type
_entity.pdbx_description
1 polymer ?
#
loop_
_entity_poly.entity_id
_entity_poly.type
_entity_poly.pdbx_seq_one_letter_code
_entity_poly.pdbx_strand_id
1 'polypeptide(L)' 'NTSNLSIIVRELFQDNIIRDRGLLVRSIIQAQIALTIYTPVYAALVAIINTKFSHNW' A
#
# COMPACT_ATOMS: atom_id res chain seq x y z
N ASN A 1 -0.08 1.00 -11.20
CA ASN A 1 0.70 2.02 -11.93
C ASN A 1 0.25 3.39 -11.42
N THR A 2 0.80 4.50 -11.95
CA THR A 2 0.47 5.84 -11.43
C THR A 2 -0.98 6.25 -11.71
N SER A 3 -1.55 5.88 -12.86
CA SER A 3 -2.91 6.26 -13.25
C SER A 3 -3.99 5.60 -12.40
N ASN A 4 -3.77 4.39 -11.89
CA ASN A 4 -4.76 3.66 -11.08
C ASN A 4 -4.52 3.72 -9.56
N LEU A 5 -3.41 4.30 -9.09
CA LEU A 5 -3.05 4.30 -7.66
C LEU A 5 -4.14 4.90 -6.76
N SER A 6 -4.78 5.99 -7.20
CA SER A 6 -5.83 6.66 -6.41
C SER A 6 -7.08 5.82 -6.21
N ILE A 7 -7.42 4.97 -7.18
CA ILE A 7 -8.56 4.04 -7.10
C ILE A 7 -8.22 2.93 -6.13
N ILE A 8 -7.06 2.28 -6.30
CA ILE A 8 -6.58 1.19 -5.44
C ILE A 8 -6.51 1.62 -3.98
N VAL A 9 -6.01 2.83 -3.70
CA VAL A 9 -5.93 3.38 -2.34
C VAL A 9 -7.31 3.52 -1.71
N ARG A 10 -8.31 3.97 -2.47
CA ARG A 10 -9.69 4.12 -1.96
C ARG A 10 -10.32 2.77 -1.65
N GLU A 11 -10.10 1.78 -2.51
CA GLU A 11 -10.56 0.40 -2.29
C GLU A 11 -9.89 -0.20 -1.05
N LEU A 12 -8.57 -0.06 -0.94
CA LEU A 12 -7.81 -0.58 0.20
C LEU A 12 -8.31 -0.02 1.54
N PHE A 13 -8.70 1.25 1.59
CA PHE A 13 -9.24 1.87 2.82
C PHE A 13 -10.66 1.43 3.19
N GLN A 14 -11.32 0.60 2.37
CA GLN A 14 -12.56 -0.07 2.76
C GLN A 14 -12.29 -1.33 3.61
N ASP A 15 -11.07 -1.83 3.62
CA ASP A 15 -10.63 -2.99 4.40
C ASP A 15 -10.09 -2.62 5.78
N ASN A 16 -10.02 -3.60 6.69
CA ASN A 16 -9.42 -3.43 8.01
C ASN A 16 -7.89 -3.56 7.97
N ILE A 17 -7.24 -2.51 7.47
CA ILE A 17 -5.78 -2.47 7.30
C ILE A 17 -5.02 -2.66 8.62
N ILE A 18 -5.57 -2.21 9.77
CA ILE A 18 -4.90 -2.37 11.07
C ILE A 18 -4.78 -3.85 11.43
N ARG A 19 -5.89 -4.60 11.28
CA ARG A 19 -5.91 -6.05 11.51
C ARG A 19 -5.03 -6.77 10.48
N ASP A 20 -5.12 -6.36 9.22
CA ASP A 20 -4.55 -7.09 8.08
C ASP A 20 -3.16 -6.53 7.65
N ARG A 21 -2.52 -5.70 8.49
CA ARG A 21 -1.24 -5.01 8.18
C ARG A 21 -0.11 -5.95 7.80
N GLY A 22 -0.04 -7.12 8.44
CA GLY A 22 0.98 -8.13 8.13
C GLY A 22 0.81 -8.70 6.72
N LEU A 23 -0.44 -8.90 6.28
CA LEU A 23 -0.75 -9.36 4.93
C LEU A 23 -0.42 -8.27 3.90
N LEU A 24 -0.85 -7.03 4.17
CA LEU A 24 -0.58 -5.87 3.33
C LEU A 24 0.94 -5.68 3.08
N VAL A 25 1.76 -5.68 4.13
CA VAL A 25 3.21 -5.52 4.01
C VAL A 25 3.82 -6.64 3.17
N ARG A 26 3.41 -7.89 3.40
CA ARG A 26 3.88 -9.05 2.61
C ARG A 26 3.51 -8.91 1.13
N SER A 27 2.28 -8.52 0.82
CA SER A 27 1.83 -8.33 -0.56
C SER A 27 2.62 -7.22 -1.28
N ILE A 28 2.92 -6.11 -0.61
CA ILE A 28 3.75 -5.03 -1.17
C ILE A 28 5.18 -5.52 -1.45
N ILE A 29 5.79 -6.25 -0.51
CA ILE A 29 7.15 -6.81 -0.68
C ILE A 29 7.19 -7.80 -1.85
N GLN A 30 6.21 -8.70 -1.94
CA GLN A 30 6.14 -9.66 -3.04
C GLN A 30 5.97 -8.97 -4.39
N ALA A 31 5.12 -7.94 -4.48
CA ALA A 31 4.94 -7.15 -5.69
C ALA A 31 6.23 -6.40 -6.10
N GLN A 32 6.95 -5.83 -5.13
CA GLN A 32 8.23 -5.16 -5.33
C GLN A 32 9.30 -6.12 -5.88
N ILE A 33 9.39 -7.34 -5.32
CA ILE A 33 10.33 -8.37 -5.79
C ILE A 33 10.00 -8.79 -7.23
N ALA A 34 8.71 -8.90 -7.56
CA ALA A 34 8.28 -9.29 -8.89
C ALA A 34 8.53 -8.20 -9.96
N LEU A 35 8.27 -6.92 -9.64
CA LEU A 35 8.33 -5.82 -10.60
C LEU A 35 8.92 -4.54 -9.99
N THR A 36 10.25 -4.50 -9.92
CA THR A 36 11.00 -3.35 -9.37
C THR A 36 10.78 -2.03 -10.13
N ILE A 37 10.38 -2.06 -11.41
CA ILE A 37 10.04 -0.86 -12.17
C ILE A 37 8.90 -0.02 -11.53
N TYR A 38 8.09 -0.63 -10.67
CA TYR A 38 6.99 0.03 -9.97
C TYR A 38 7.36 0.50 -8.55
N THR A 39 8.64 0.44 -8.15
CA THR A 39 9.11 0.93 -6.84
C THR A 39 8.52 2.29 -6.44
N PRO A 40 8.48 3.32 -7.33
CA PRO A 40 7.90 4.61 -6.95
C PRO A 40 6.40 4.54 -6.62
N VAL A 41 5.66 3.64 -7.27
CA VAL A 41 4.22 3.43 -7.02
C VAL A 41 4.00 2.76 -5.67
N TYR A 42 4.82 1.75 -5.33
CA TYR A 42 4.74 1.10 -4.02
C TYR A 42 5.15 2.03 -2.88
N ALA A 43 6.19 2.85 -3.08
CA ALA A 43 6.60 3.87 -2.12
C ALA A 43 5.49 4.90 -1.88
N ALA A 44 4.82 5.36 -2.95
CA ALA A 44 3.68 6.26 -2.83
C ALA A 44 2.51 5.61 -2.07
N LEU A 45 2.19 4.35 -2.36
CA LEU A 45 1.16 3.61 -1.63
C LEU A 45 1.47 3.54 -0.12
N VAL A 46 2.69 3.16 0.24
CA VAL A 46 3.15 3.09 1.64
C VAL A 46 3.08 4.45 2.32
N ALA A 47 3.53 5.52 1.65
CA ALA A 47 3.47 6.87 2.19
C ALA A 47 2.02 7.30 2.48
N ILE A 48 1.09 7.05 1.56
CA ILE A 48 -0.33 7.37 1.75
C ILE A 48 -0.90 6.61 2.96
N ILE A 49 -0.62 5.32 3.08
CA ILE A 49 -1.09 4.50 4.22
C ILE A 49 -0.52 5.04 5.53
N ASN A 50 0.77 5.33 5.58
CA ASN A 50 1.44 5.84 6.79
C ASN A 50 0.86 7.18 7.24
N THR A 51 0.47 8.07 6.31
CA THR A 51 -0.17 9.34 6.68
C THR A 51 -1.56 9.16 7.29
N LYS A 52 -2.29 8.09 6.95
CA LYS A 52 -3.62 7.82 7.49
C LYS A 52 -3.60 7.11 8.83
N PHE A 53 -2.61 6.26 9.08
CA PHE A 53 -2.48 5.48 10.33
C PHE A 53 -1.34 5.97 11.24
N SER A 54 -0.91 7.23 11.09
CA SER A 54 0.27 7.79 11.76
C SER A 54 0.34 7.61 13.29
N HIS A 55 -0.80 7.43 13.97
CA HIS A 55 -0.86 7.29 15.44
C HIS A 55 -1.29 5.89 15.93
N ASN A 56 -1.75 4.99 15.05
CA ASN A 56 -2.44 3.73 15.42
C ASN A 56 -1.78 2.50 14.78
N TRP A 57 -0.47 2.32 14.96
CA TRP A 57 0.22 1.09 14.55
C TRP A 57 0.02 -0.05 15.54
#